data_AF-A0AAN8XQQ0-F1
#
_entry.id   AF-A0AAN8XQQ0-F1
#
_cell.length_a   1.000
_cell.length_b   1.000
_cell.length_c   1.000
_cell.angle_alpha   90.00
_cell.angle_beta   90.00
_cell.angle_gamma   90.00
#
_symmetry.space_group_name_H-M   'P 1'
#
loop_
_entity.id
_entity.type
_entity.pdbx_description
1 polymer ?
#
loop_
_entity_poly.entity_id
_entity_poly.type
_entity_poly.pdbx_seq_one_letter_code
_entity_poly.pdbx_strand_id
1 'polypeptide(L)'
;MYENINGAFCFKRLNATHEFGCTSSRSGNTGVLHILKEKNDFTWLIQDAKAVPYVVMLPFDFPDFTDTLLKLKDSGKVSGVILMSNRTSYSPDDVCPNRYSGLQESNCNDNGNKPWNSIGSSLLFIDFGFPILYLDSNEYPKDVEFLEQCFQKHNAHDLEFQTSRSLCAVELTSHMLAAVDSRTCIRRSSMINNLTPMRYCDPLLGLNIHLPLYPRIAGAVPPPKSKSVILVVTRLDGTSMFDGVVPGAGSPILGIVSLLTVAHILSTLVKDKPPKALERNVALTNLEHSQRNNTYFYVNYAFIWVLCWPFLLKSV
;
A
#
# COMPACT_ATOMS: atom_id res chain seq x y z
N MET A 1 10.33 -15.31 -29.24
CA MET A 1 10.09 -13.86 -29.36
C MET A 1 9.51 -13.45 -28.02
N TYR A 2 10.08 -12.43 -27.36
CA TYR A 2 9.60 -11.92 -26.09
C TYR A 2 8.80 -10.65 -26.36
N GLU A 3 7.68 -10.50 -25.67
CA GLU A 3 6.88 -9.29 -25.64
C GLU A 3 6.86 -8.76 -24.21
N ASN A 4 7.07 -7.46 -24.07
CA ASN A 4 7.08 -6.82 -22.75
C ASN A 4 5.66 -6.49 -22.32
N ILE A 5 5.38 -6.69 -21.05
CA ILE A 5 4.10 -6.38 -20.41
C ILE A 5 4.36 -5.26 -19.41
N ASN A 6 3.55 -4.20 -19.45
CA ASN A 6 3.65 -3.10 -18.50
C ASN A 6 2.77 -3.39 -17.28
N GLY A 7 3.06 -2.76 -16.14
CA GLY A 7 2.23 -2.86 -14.95
C GLY A 7 2.96 -2.42 -13.69
N ALA A 8 2.27 -2.50 -12.56
CA ALA A 8 2.81 -2.09 -11.26
C ALA A 8 3.19 -3.32 -10.43
N PHE A 9 4.47 -3.49 -10.10
CA PHE A 9 4.91 -4.61 -9.27
C PHE A 9 4.61 -4.37 -7.79
N CYS A 10 4.24 -5.46 -7.12
CA CYS A 10 4.25 -5.53 -5.66
C CYS A 10 5.69 -5.52 -5.15
N PHE A 11 5.91 -4.83 -4.03
CA PHE A 11 7.25 -4.64 -3.48
C PHE A 11 7.39 -5.09 -2.04
N LYS A 12 8.63 -5.42 -1.66
CA LYS A 12 8.97 -5.89 -0.33
C LYS A 12 9.12 -4.72 0.64
N ARG A 13 8.62 -4.90 1.86
CA ARG A 13 8.80 -4.02 3.00
C ARG A 13 9.25 -4.83 4.20
N LEU A 14 9.90 -4.15 5.14
CA LEU A 14 10.47 -4.76 6.34
C LEU A 14 9.90 -4.07 7.57
N ASN A 15 9.54 -4.85 8.59
CA ASN A 15 9.39 -4.36 9.95
C ASN A 15 10.58 -4.82 10.82
N ALA A 16 10.52 -4.57 12.13
CA ALA A 16 11.59 -4.92 13.07
C ALA A 16 11.85 -6.42 13.23
N THR A 17 10.91 -7.27 12.78
CA THR A 17 10.88 -8.72 13.05
C THR A 17 10.72 -9.58 11.81
N HIS A 18 10.02 -9.11 10.78
CA HIS A 18 9.61 -9.85 9.60
C HIS A 18 9.69 -8.98 8.35
N GLU A 19 9.68 -9.64 7.20
CA GLU A 19 9.46 -9.06 5.89
C GLU A 19 8.06 -9.39 5.36
N PHE A 20 7.55 -8.57 4.45
CA PHE A 20 6.25 -8.75 3.82
C PHE A 20 6.25 -8.10 2.43
N GLY A 21 5.27 -8.48 1.60
CA GLY A 21 5.18 -8.09 0.20
C GLY A 21 5.74 -9.17 -0.73
N CYS A 22 6.31 -8.73 -1.85
CA CYS A 22 6.64 -9.62 -2.97
C CYS A 22 8.10 -9.47 -3.41
N THR A 23 8.65 -10.54 -3.98
CA THR A 23 9.97 -10.53 -4.62
C THR A 23 10.05 -11.63 -5.67
N SER A 24 10.80 -11.40 -6.75
CA SER A 24 11.24 -12.48 -7.62
C SER A 24 12.60 -13.04 -7.20
N SER A 25 12.94 -14.18 -7.79
CA SER A 25 14.32 -14.69 -7.87
C SER A 25 15.20 -13.70 -8.63
N ARG A 26 16.51 -13.80 -8.42
CA ARG A 26 17.50 -12.87 -8.99
C ARG A 26 17.48 -12.83 -10.53
N SER A 27 17.14 -13.93 -11.17
CA SER A 27 17.03 -14.08 -12.63
C SER A 27 15.58 -14.05 -13.12
N GLY A 28 14.64 -13.52 -12.31
CA GLY A 28 13.22 -13.58 -12.62
C GLY A 28 12.56 -14.91 -12.25
N ASN A 29 11.23 -14.90 -12.25
CA ASN A 29 10.40 -16.07 -12.09
C ASN A 29 9.63 -16.31 -13.38
N THR A 30 9.87 -17.45 -14.03
CA THR A 30 9.18 -17.87 -15.25
C THR A 30 8.18 -18.95 -14.95
N GLY A 31 7.01 -18.90 -15.56
CA GLY A 31 6.03 -19.99 -15.48
C GLY A 31 5.02 -19.98 -16.61
N VAL A 32 4.35 -21.12 -16.79
CA VAL A 32 3.29 -21.30 -17.79
C VAL A 32 2.10 -20.42 -17.40
N LEU A 33 1.61 -19.61 -18.35
CA LEU A 33 0.47 -18.73 -18.11
C LEU A 33 -0.81 -19.55 -17.89
N HIS A 34 -1.52 -19.32 -16.79
CA HIS A 34 -2.83 -19.91 -16.53
C HIS A 34 -3.81 -18.84 -16.04
N ILE A 35 -4.96 -18.72 -16.71
CA ILE A 35 -5.98 -17.71 -16.39
C ILE A 35 -7.09 -18.36 -15.57
N LEU A 36 -7.38 -17.77 -14.40
CA LEU A 36 -8.50 -18.20 -13.55
C LEU A 36 -9.76 -17.41 -13.92
N LYS A 37 -10.74 -18.10 -14.50
CA LYS A 37 -12.07 -17.54 -14.80
C LYS A 37 -13.11 -18.05 -13.81
N GLU A 38 -13.01 -19.32 -13.43
CA GLU A 38 -13.96 -20.01 -12.57
C GLU A 38 -13.26 -20.77 -11.44
N LYS A 39 -14.01 -21.16 -10.40
CA LYS A 39 -13.47 -21.96 -9.28
C LYS A 39 -12.90 -23.32 -9.72
N ASN A 40 -13.38 -23.85 -10.85
CA ASN A 40 -12.88 -25.11 -11.40
C ASN A 40 -11.44 -24.98 -11.91
N ASP A 41 -11.10 -23.85 -12.54
CA ASP A 41 -9.73 -23.57 -13.02
C ASP A 41 -8.74 -23.58 -11.85
N PHE A 42 -9.14 -22.97 -10.73
CA PHE A 42 -8.34 -22.97 -9.50
C PHE A 42 -8.17 -24.39 -8.94
N THR A 43 -9.26 -25.17 -8.90
CA THR A 43 -9.22 -26.55 -8.39
C THR A 43 -8.29 -27.42 -9.23
N TRP A 44 -8.40 -27.33 -10.56
CA TRP A 44 -7.51 -28.00 -11.50
C TRP A 44 -6.05 -27.58 -11.31
N LEU A 45 -5.78 -26.27 -11.15
CA LEU A 45 -4.43 -25.76 -10.94
C LEU A 45 -3.77 -26.38 -9.70
N ILE A 46 -4.52 -26.49 -8.61
CA ILE A 46 -4.02 -27.04 -7.34
C ILE A 46 -3.89 -28.56 -7.40
N GLN A 47 -4.82 -29.28 -8.01
CA GLN A 47 -4.86 -30.75 -7.93
C GLN A 47 -4.15 -31.41 -9.12
N ASP A 48 -4.49 -31.02 -10.35
CA ASP A 48 -4.20 -31.78 -11.55
C ASP A 48 -3.05 -31.19 -12.40
N ALA A 49 -2.65 -29.94 -12.14
CA ALA A 49 -1.66 -29.26 -12.96
C ALA A 49 -0.29 -29.95 -12.96
N LYS A 50 0.25 -30.19 -14.17
CA LYS A 50 1.49 -30.97 -14.40
C LYS A 50 2.67 -30.15 -14.92
N ALA A 51 2.42 -29.01 -15.55
CA ALA A 51 3.44 -28.14 -16.15
C ALA A 51 3.93 -27.05 -15.17
N VAL A 52 4.25 -27.46 -13.94
CA VAL A 52 4.78 -26.57 -12.88
C VAL A 52 6.17 -26.05 -13.31
N PRO A 53 6.50 -24.77 -13.08
CA PRO A 53 5.71 -23.74 -12.40
C PRO A 53 4.74 -22.95 -13.29
N TYR A 54 3.67 -22.45 -12.68
CA TYR A 54 2.68 -21.58 -13.35
C TYR A 54 2.85 -20.11 -12.96
N VAL A 55 2.47 -19.21 -13.87
CA VAL A 55 2.16 -17.80 -13.58
C VAL A 55 0.66 -17.62 -13.76
N VAL A 56 -0.01 -17.18 -12.70
CA VAL A 56 -1.47 -17.17 -12.64
C VAL A 56 -2.01 -15.78 -12.88
N MET A 57 -2.91 -15.64 -13.85
CA MET A 57 -3.67 -14.41 -14.07
C MET A 57 -4.98 -14.49 -13.30
N LEU A 58 -5.11 -13.67 -12.25
CA LEU A 58 -6.21 -13.70 -11.28
C LEU A 58 -6.97 -12.36 -11.30
N PRO A 59 -8.25 -12.35 -11.68
CA PRO A 59 -9.11 -11.18 -11.56
C PRO A 59 -9.38 -10.77 -10.10
N PHE A 60 -9.49 -9.47 -9.83
CA PHE A 60 -9.87 -8.95 -8.49
C PHE A 60 -11.32 -9.25 -8.08
N ASP A 61 -12.20 -9.53 -9.05
CA ASP A 61 -13.58 -9.96 -8.83
C ASP A 61 -13.72 -11.49 -8.69
N PHE A 62 -12.60 -12.22 -8.71
CA PHE A 62 -12.62 -13.67 -8.51
C PHE A 62 -13.22 -14.01 -7.12
N PRO A 63 -14.14 -14.99 -7.04
CA PRO A 63 -14.75 -15.40 -5.78
C PRO A 63 -13.71 -15.83 -4.74
N ASP A 64 -13.87 -15.37 -3.50
CA ASP A 64 -12.94 -15.67 -2.40
C ASP A 64 -11.49 -15.29 -2.75
N PHE A 65 -11.30 -14.13 -3.40
CA PHE A 65 -10.03 -13.61 -3.90
C PHE A 65 -8.87 -13.75 -2.90
N THR A 66 -9.05 -13.27 -1.67
CA THR A 66 -8.03 -13.29 -0.61
C THR A 66 -7.59 -14.73 -0.31
N ASP A 67 -8.55 -15.62 -0.07
CA ASP A 67 -8.27 -17.02 0.25
C ASP A 67 -7.63 -17.75 -0.93
N THR A 68 -8.05 -17.43 -2.15
CA THR A 68 -7.48 -17.97 -3.38
C THR A 68 -6.02 -17.58 -3.50
N LEU A 69 -5.69 -16.29 -3.32
CA LEU A 69 -4.32 -15.79 -3.40
C LEU A 69 -3.41 -16.43 -2.33
N LEU A 70 -3.91 -16.61 -1.10
CA LEU A 70 -3.19 -17.30 -0.03
C LEU A 70 -2.96 -18.79 -0.34
N LYS A 71 -3.97 -19.49 -0.88
CA LYS A 71 -3.81 -20.89 -1.30
C LYS A 71 -2.85 -21.05 -2.47
N LEU A 72 -2.84 -20.11 -3.43
CA LEU A 72 -1.86 -20.10 -4.52
C LEU A 72 -0.44 -20.00 -3.96
N LYS A 73 -0.26 -19.15 -2.94
CA LYS A 73 1.02 -19.00 -2.25
C LYS A 73 1.49 -20.29 -1.58
N ASP A 74 0.59 -20.97 -0.87
CA ASP A 74 0.96 -22.18 -0.13
C ASP A 74 1.01 -23.44 -1.01
N SER A 75 0.58 -23.37 -2.27
CA SER A 75 0.51 -24.51 -3.19
C SER A 75 1.87 -25.06 -3.63
N GLY A 76 2.92 -24.23 -3.65
CA GLY A 76 4.22 -24.58 -4.24
C GLY A 76 4.21 -24.78 -5.77
N LYS A 77 3.07 -24.59 -6.45
CA LYS A 77 2.94 -24.76 -7.91
C LYS A 77 3.06 -23.45 -8.69
N VAL A 78 2.99 -22.32 -8.01
CA VAL A 78 2.93 -20.98 -8.59
C VAL A 78 4.25 -20.25 -8.39
N SER A 79 4.76 -19.67 -9.47
CA SER A 79 5.99 -18.86 -9.48
C SER A 79 5.73 -17.37 -9.55
N GLY A 80 4.49 -16.94 -9.80
CA GLY A 80 4.11 -15.53 -9.89
C GLY A 80 2.63 -15.35 -10.16
N VAL A 81 2.11 -14.15 -9.86
CA VAL A 81 0.69 -13.82 -10.08
C VAL A 81 0.56 -12.49 -10.81
N ILE A 82 -0.37 -12.43 -11.76
CA ILE A 82 -0.78 -11.23 -12.47
C ILE A 82 -2.20 -10.92 -12.02
N LEU A 83 -2.39 -9.80 -11.34
CA LEU A 83 -3.68 -9.35 -10.85
C LEU A 83 -4.32 -8.40 -11.85
N MET A 84 -5.53 -8.72 -12.28
CA MET A 84 -6.30 -7.87 -13.20
C MET A 84 -7.43 -7.16 -12.47
N SER A 85 -7.47 -5.84 -12.60
CA SER A 85 -8.50 -5.02 -11.95
C SER A 85 -9.51 -4.46 -12.94
N ASN A 86 -10.80 -4.67 -12.65
CA ASN A 86 -11.92 -3.98 -13.29
C ASN A 86 -12.69 -3.06 -12.32
N ARG A 87 -12.07 -2.70 -11.17
CA ARG A 87 -12.62 -1.91 -10.03
C ARG A 87 -13.61 -2.67 -9.14
N THR A 88 -13.08 -3.42 -8.18
CA THR A 88 -13.83 -3.95 -7.04
C THR A 88 -13.46 -3.24 -5.73
N SER A 89 -14.39 -3.27 -4.78
CA SER A 89 -14.14 -2.80 -3.41
C SER A 89 -13.24 -3.80 -2.69
N TYR A 90 -11.97 -3.49 -2.58
CA TYR A 90 -10.96 -4.31 -1.89
C TYR A 90 -10.07 -3.42 -1.03
N SER A 91 -9.67 -3.93 0.15
CA SER A 91 -8.71 -3.26 1.03
C SER A 91 -7.55 -4.22 1.36
N PRO A 92 -6.31 -3.94 0.91
CA PRO A 92 -5.14 -4.74 1.25
C PRO A 92 -4.68 -4.57 2.70
N ASP A 93 -5.17 -3.52 3.37
CA ASP A 93 -4.80 -3.22 4.75
C ASP A 93 -5.51 -4.15 5.74
N ASP A 94 -5.09 -4.09 6.99
CA ASP A 94 -5.68 -4.83 8.09
C ASP A 94 -7.09 -4.33 8.40
N VAL A 95 -7.89 -5.20 9.00
CA VAL A 95 -9.22 -4.92 9.56
C VAL A 95 -9.14 -3.83 10.65
N CYS A 96 -8.01 -3.76 11.33
CA CYS A 96 -7.67 -2.73 12.30
C CYS A 96 -6.32 -2.08 11.96
N PRO A 97 -6.30 -1.04 11.12
CA PRO A 97 -5.07 -0.34 10.77
C PRO A 97 -4.36 0.22 12.01
N ASN A 98 -3.03 0.15 12.05
CA ASN A 98 -2.18 0.65 13.16
C ASN A 98 -2.51 0.08 14.57
N ARG A 99 -3.09 -1.13 14.68
CA ARG A 99 -3.53 -1.70 15.96
C ARG A 99 -2.48 -1.75 17.08
N TYR A 100 -1.19 -1.82 16.74
CA TYR A 100 -0.09 -1.91 17.70
C TYR A 100 0.60 -0.57 18.00
N SER A 101 0.25 0.49 17.26
CA SER A 101 0.87 1.81 17.39
C SER A 101 -0.11 2.87 17.94
N GLY A 102 -1.36 2.47 18.22
CA GLY A 102 -2.38 3.32 18.82
C GLY A 102 -2.24 3.47 20.33
N LEU A 103 -3.18 4.21 20.92
CA LEU A 103 -3.30 4.29 22.38
C LEU A 103 -3.74 2.92 22.92
N GLN A 104 -3.26 2.51 24.10
CA GLN A 104 -3.55 1.17 24.64
C GLN A 104 -5.06 0.89 24.85
N GLU A 105 -5.86 1.95 24.95
CA GLU A 105 -7.33 1.91 25.10
C GLU A 105 -8.07 1.93 23.75
N SER A 106 -7.38 2.07 22.61
CA SER A 106 -7.98 2.12 21.28
C SER A 106 -7.79 0.80 20.52
N ASN A 107 -7.93 -0.32 21.22
CA ASN A 107 -7.88 -1.63 20.56
C ASN A 107 -9.19 -1.80 19.78
N CYS A 108 -9.13 -2.23 18.52
CA CYS A 108 -10.33 -2.60 17.74
C CYS A 108 -11.14 -3.77 18.32
N ASN A 109 -10.82 -4.20 19.54
CA ASN A 109 -11.41 -5.32 20.27
C ASN A 109 -12.21 -4.89 21.50
N ASP A 110 -12.54 -3.61 21.66
CA ASP A 110 -13.43 -3.20 22.75
C ASP A 110 -14.89 -3.59 22.44
N ASN A 111 -15.29 -4.74 23.02
CA ASN A 111 -16.66 -5.09 23.41
C ASN A 111 -17.77 -4.78 22.39
N GLY A 112 -17.72 -5.40 21.21
CA GLY A 112 -18.85 -5.43 20.27
C GLY A 112 -18.87 -4.33 19.21
N ASN A 113 -17.81 -3.53 19.08
CA ASN A 113 -17.69 -2.55 18.01
C ASN A 113 -17.26 -3.18 16.68
N LYS A 114 -17.89 -2.71 15.59
CA LYS A 114 -17.55 -3.10 14.20
C LYS A 114 -16.10 -2.68 13.89
N PRO A 115 -15.35 -3.49 13.14
CA PRO A 115 -13.99 -3.13 12.74
C PRO A 115 -13.97 -1.84 11.92
N TRP A 116 -12.92 -1.02 12.07
CA TRP A 116 -12.73 0.22 11.30
C TRP A 116 -12.68 -0.05 9.79
N ASN A 117 -12.06 -1.17 9.40
CA ASN A 117 -11.96 -1.60 8.00
C ASN A 117 -12.57 -3.01 7.86
N SER A 118 -13.89 -3.12 7.76
CA SER A 118 -14.58 -4.42 7.70
C SER A 118 -14.24 -5.26 6.46
N ILE A 119 -13.69 -4.65 5.40
CA ILE A 119 -13.27 -5.31 4.16
C ILE A 119 -11.74 -5.52 4.10
N GLY A 120 -11.02 -5.28 5.20
CA GLY A 120 -9.58 -5.45 5.29
C GLY A 120 -9.16 -6.90 5.12
N SER A 121 -8.24 -7.15 4.19
CA SER A 121 -7.73 -8.49 3.88
C SER A 121 -6.39 -8.80 4.54
N SER A 122 -5.69 -7.78 5.07
CA SER A 122 -4.33 -7.91 5.62
C SER A 122 -3.26 -8.42 4.62
N LEU A 123 -3.56 -8.49 3.33
CA LEU A 123 -2.63 -8.99 2.30
C LEU A 123 -1.37 -8.11 2.19
N LEU A 124 -1.42 -6.86 2.62
CA LEU A 124 -0.25 -5.97 2.70
C LEU A 124 0.83 -6.50 3.65
N PHE A 125 0.47 -7.33 4.63
CA PHE A 125 1.36 -7.83 5.68
C PHE A 125 1.82 -9.28 5.45
N ILE A 126 1.49 -9.86 4.29
CA ILE A 126 1.88 -11.23 3.93
C ILE A 126 3.18 -11.20 3.12
N ASP A 127 4.12 -12.07 3.44
CA ASP A 127 5.24 -12.40 2.57
C ASP A 127 4.82 -13.47 1.56
N PHE A 128 4.72 -13.10 0.28
CA PHE A 128 4.27 -14.01 -0.77
C PHE A 128 5.36 -14.93 -1.29
N GLY A 129 6.64 -14.55 -1.21
CA GLY A 129 7.75 -15.33 -1.78
C GLY A 129 7.78 -15.45 -3.31
N PHE A 130 6.83 -14.83 -4.04
CA PHE A 130 6.82 -14.71 -5.50
C PHE A 130 6.40 -13.29 -5.93
N PRO A 131 6.72 -12.85 -7.16
CA PRO A 131 6.33 -11.54 -7.65
C PRO A 131 4.83 -11.50 -7.99
N ILE A 132 4.20 -10.39 -7.65
CA ILE A 132 2.83 -10.08 -8.03
C ILE A 132 2.85 -8.82 -8.90
N LEU A 133 2.29 -8.90 -10.10
CA LEU A 133 2.14 -7.77 -11.03
C LEU A 133 0.68 -7.32 -11.03
N TYR A 134 0.44 -6.02 -10.88
CA TYR A 134 -0.87 -5.42 -11.05
C TYR A 134 -1.02 -4.86 -12.46
N LEU A 135 -2.07 -5.31 -13.16
CA LEU A 135 -2.49 -4.83 -14.47
C LEU A 135 -3.87 -4.16 -14.34
N ASP A 136 -3.92 -2.85 -14.59
CA ASP A 136 -5.21 -2.17 -14.75
C ASP A 136 -5.71 -2.40 -16.18
N SER A 137 -6.83 -3.11 -16.31
CA SER A 137 -7.41 -3.42 -17.63
C SER A 137 -7.84 -2.17 -18.41
N ASN A 138 -8.03 -1.02 -17.73
CA ASN A 138 -8.35 0.24 -18.40
C ASN A 138 -7.10 0.98 -18.91
N GLU A 139 -5.97 0.85 -18.20
CA GLU A 139 -4.72 1.52 -18.55
C GLU A 139 -3.91 0.71 -19.58
N TYR A 140 -3.92 -0.62 -19.45
CA TYR A 140 -3.14 -1.54 -20.29
C TYR A 140 -4.00 -2.60 -21.02
N PRO A 141 -5.04 -2.20 -21.79
CA PRO A 141 -5.95 -3.15 -22.42
C PRO A 141 -5.26 -4.08 -23.44
N LYS A 142 -4.24 -3.58 -24.15
CA LYS A 142 -3.48 -4.37 -25.13
C LYS A 142 -2.65 -5.47 -24.49
N ASP A 143 -2.09 -5.21 -23.32
CA ASP A 143 -1.26 -6.18 -22.60
C ASP A 143 -2.14 -7.32 -22.04
N VAL A 144 -3.34 -6.97 -21.55
CA VAL A 144 -4.36 -7.95 -21.13
C VAL A 144 -4.82 -8.80 -22.32
N GLU A 145 -5.18 -8.16 -23.44
CA GLU A 145 -5.61 -8.87 -24.65
C GLU A 145 -4.52 -9.80 -25.18
N PHE A 146 -3.25 -9.35 -25.19
CA PHE A 146 -2.12 -10.16 -25.60
C PHE A 146 -1.96 -11.43 -24.74
N LEU A 147 -2.03 -11.29 -23.42
CA LEU A 147 -1.97 -12.41 -22.49
C LEU A 147 -3.12 -13.39 -22.70
N GLU A 148 -4.34 -12.89 -22.86
CA GLU A 148 -5.51 -13.71 -23.14
C GLU A 148 -5.39 -14.47 -24.46
N GLN A 149 -4.97 -13.80 -25.55
CA GLN A 149 -4.75 -14.43 -26.84
C GLN A 149 -3.65 -15.50 -26.77
N CYS A 150 -2.56 -15.22 -26.05
CA CYS A 150 -1.48 -16.18 -25.83
C CYS A 150 -1.96 -17.42 -25.08
N PHE A 151 -2.77 -17.22 -24.02
CA PHE A 151 -3.38 -18.31 -23.26
C PHE A 151 -4.37 -19.13 -24.10
N GLN A 152 -5.27 -18.49 -24.85
CA GLN A 152 -6.24 -19.21 -25.68
C GLN A 152 -5.56 -20.02 -26.78
N LYS A 153 -4.58 -19.42 -27.46
CA LYS A 153 -3.86 -20.07 -28.57
C LYS A 153 -3.03 -21.25 -28.11
N HIS A 154 -2.37 -21.12 -26.95
CA HIS A 154 -1.40 -22.12 -26.51
C HIS A 154 -1.88 -22.92 -25.31
N ASN A 155 -2.44 -22.36 -24.25
CA ASN A 155 -2.56 -23.06 -22.96
C ASN A 155 -3.97 -23.58 -22.64
N ALA A 156 -5.01 -23.12 -23.34
CA ALA A 156 -6.41 -23.43 -23.05
C ALA A 156 -6.87 -24.86 -23.41
N HIS A 157 -6.11 -25.58 -24.23
CA HIS A 157 -6.48 -26.92 -24.71
C HIS A 157 -5.51 -28.00 -24.22
N ASP A 158 -5.98 -29.25 -24.21
CA ASP A 158 -5.19 -30.45 -23.86
C ASP A 158 -4.41 -30.29 -22.54
N LEU A 159 -5.11 -29.89 -21.48
CA LEU A 159 -4.56 -29.61 -20.16
C LEU A 159 -3.74 -30.80 -19.60
N GLU A 160 -4.13 -32.03 -19.92
CA GLU A 160 -3.44 -33.25 -19.48
C GLU A 160 -2.07 -33.46 -20.14
N PHE A 161 -1.88 -32.95 -21.36
CA PHE A 161 -0.69 -33.13 -22.19
C PHE A 161 0.12 -31.84 -22.35
N GLN A 162 -0.02 -30.87 -21.44
CA GLN A 162 0.72 -29.61 -21.48
C GLN A 162 2.25 -29.81 -21.59
N THR A 163 2.81 -30.84 -20.94
CA THR A 163 4.26 -31.09 -20.92
C THR A 163 4.84 -31.56 -22.25
N SER A 164 4.02 -32.00 -23.21
CA SER A 164 4.51 -32.53 -24.50
C SER A 164 4.53 -31.49 -25.63
N ARG A 165 4.19 -30.23 -25.34
CA ARG A 165 3.97 -29.20 -26.36
C ARG A 165 4.49 -27.83 -25.94
N SER A 166 4.56 -26.91 -26.90
CA SER A 166 4.95 -25.52 -26.66
C SER A 166 3.81 -24.75 -25.98
N LEU A 167 4.13 -24.16 -24.82
CA LEU A 167 3.21 -23.38 -24.01
C LEU A 167 3.56 -21.90 -24.05
N CYS A 168 2.57 -21.05 -23.79
CA CYS A 168 2.80 -19.64 -23.49
C CYS A 168 3.28 -19.51 -22.04
N ALA A 169 4.40 -18.81 -21.84
CA ALA A 169 4.99 -18.58 -20.52
C ALA A 169 5.22 -17.09 -20.30
N VAL A 170 5.18 -16.68 -19.03
CA VAL A 170 5.46 -15.31 -18.60
C VAL A 170 6.64 -15.33 -17.64
N GLU A 171 7.52 -14.36 -17.76
CA GLU A 171 8.61 -14.10 -16.83
C GLU A 171 8.36 -12.79 -16.08
N LEU A 172 8.39 -12.85 -14.75
CA LEU A 172 8.22 -11.70 -13.87
C LEU A 172 9.55 -11.39 -13.15
N THR A 173 10.08 -10.19 -13.36
CA THR A 173 11.37 -9.73 -12.83
C THR A 173 11.19 -8.56 -11.87
N SER A 174 11.21 -8.83 -10.57
CA SER A 174 11.12 -7.82 -9.50
C SER A 174 11.88 -8.29 -8.26
N HIS A 175 13.19 -8.51 -8.44
CA HIS A 175 14.05 -8.99 -7.38
C HIS A 175 14.32 -7.90 -6.35
N MET A 176 13.92 -8.14 -5.10
CA MET A 176 14.14 -7.22 -3.99
C MET A 176 15.41 -7.61 -3.22
N LEU A 177 16.33 -6.66 -3.04
CA LEU A 177 17.62 -6.87 -2.36
C LEU A 177 17.49 -6.99 -0.83
N ALA A 178 16.41 -6.44 -0.27
CA ALA A 178 16.08 -6.48 1.14
C ALA A 178 15.75 -7.90 1.61
N ALA A 179 16.22 -8.28 2.80
CA ALA A 179 15.99 -9.60 3.39
C ALA A 179 15.90 -9.56 4.92
N VAL A 180 15.09 -10.48 5.46
CA VAL A 180 14.91 -10.81 6.89
C VAL A 180 14.10 -9.77 7.66
N ASP A 181 14.73 -8.67 8.05
CA ASP A 181 14.15 -7.66 8.93
C ASP A 181 14.85 -6.30 8.72
N SER A 182 14.23 -5.23 9.21
CA SER A 182 14.74 -3.87 9.00
C SER A 182 16.09 -3.62 9.67
N ARG A 183 16.35 -4.20 10.85
CA ARG A 183 17.63 -4.06 11.56
C ARG A 183 18.75 -4.74 10.79
N THR A 184 18.52 -5.96 10.31
CA THR A 184 19.47 -6.72 9.50
C THR A 184 19.75 -6.00 8.18
N CYS A 185 18.72 -5.50 7.51
CA CYS A 185 18.88 -4.80 6.25
C CYS A 185 19.61 -3.46 6.37
N ILE A 186 19.27 -2.64 7.37
CA ILE A 186 19.96 -1.35 7.64
C ILE A 186 21.42 -1.62 7.98
N ARG A 187 21.71 -2.61 8.83
CA ARG A 187 23.09 -3.01 9.19
C ARG A 187 23.92 -3.41 7.98
N ARG A 188 23.34 -4.16 7.03
CA ARG A 188 24.03 -4.54 5.78
C ARG A 188 24.26 -3.35 4.86
N SER A 189 23.32 -2.40 4.84
CA SER A 189 23.40 -1.20 4.00
C SER A 189 24.37 -0.15 4.55
N SER A 190 24.58 -0.10 5.87
CA SER A 190 25.55 0.78 6.52
C SER A 190 26.95 0.17 6.65
N MET A 191 27.13 -1.09 6.27
CA MET A 191 28.44 -1.75 6.27
C MET A 191 29.31 -1.16 5.16
N ILE A 192 30.34 -0.42 5.57
CA ILE A 192 31.29 0.19 4.64
C ILE A 192 32.22 -0.91 4.11
N ASN A 193 31.90 -1.43 2.93
CA ASN A 193 32.85 -2.22 2.14
C ASN A 193 33.58 -1.26 1.19
N ASN A 194 34.90 -1.12 1.36
CA ASN A 194 35.74 -0.11 0.70
C ASN A 194 35.82 -0.21 -0.84
N LEU A 195 35.33 -1.31 -1.44
CA LEU A 195 35.44 -1.54 -2.88
C LEU A 195 34.16 -1.19 -3.65
N THR A 196 32.98 -1.54 -3.12
CA THR A 196 31.68 -1.24 -3.73
C THR A 196 30.58 -1.17 -2.65
N PRO A 197 30.22 0.01 -2.13
CA PRO A 197 29.10 0.12 -1.19
C PRO A 197 27.80 -0.24 -1.91
N MET A 198 27.05 -1.20 -1.37
CA MET A 198 25.73 -1.59 -1.86
C MET A 198 24.68 -1.27 -0.81
N ARG A 199 23.63 -0.54 -1.21
CA ARG A 199 22.49 -0.23 -0.35
C ARG A 199 21.37 -1.25 -0.62
N TYR A 200 20.93 -1.95 0.43
CA TYR A 200 19.94 -3.02 0.32
C TYR A 200 18.50 -2.56 0.62
N CYS A 201 18.35 -1.50 1.42
CA CYS A 201 17.05 -0.89 1.71
C CYS A 201 17.18 0.58 2.09
N ASP A 202 16.03 1.25 2.06
CA ASP A 202 15.84 2.63 2.45
C ASP A 202 14.89 2.72 3.65
N PRO A 203 15.17 3.61 4.63
CA PRO A 203 14.15 3.98 5.58
C PRO A 203 13.00 4.67 4.85
N LEU A 204 11.77 4.34 5.23
CA LEU A 204 10.60 5.08 4.80
C LEU A 204 10.64 6.46 5.45
N LEU A 205 10.82 7.50 4.64
CA LEU A 205 10.97 8.88 5.09
C LEU A 205 9.97 9.77 4.34
N GLY A 206 9.49 10.80 5.03
CA GLY A 206 8.63 11.83 4.46
C GLY A 206 8.77 13.13 5.25
N LEU A 207 8.18 14.20 4.70
CA LEU A 207 8.19 15.51 5.33
C LEU A 207 6.78 15.90 5.73
N ASN A 208 6.61 16.23 7.00
CA ASN A 208 5.39 16.83 7.49
C ASN A 208 5.34 18.31 7.08
N ILE A 209 4.16 18.78 6.71
CA ILE A 209 3.95 20.17 6.31
C ILE A 209 3.18 20.86 7.43
N HIS A 210 3.74 21.96 7.95
CA HIS A 210 3.12 22.76 9.00
C HIS A 210 2.92 24.19 8.51
N LEU A 211 1.67 24.66 8.51
CA LEU A 211 1.29 26.00 8.08
C LEU A 211 0.62 26.74 9.25
N PRO A 212 1.37 27.53 10.03
CA PRO A 212 0.77 28.42 11.01
C PRO A 212 0.10 29.61 10.30
N LEU A 213 -1.08 30.01 10.76
CA LEU A 213 -1.85 31.13 10.23
C LEU A 213 -1.07 32.45 10.35
N TYR A 214 -0.43 32.66 11.51
CA TYR A 214 0.55 33.74 11.68
C TYR A 214 1.96 33.18 11.86
N PRO A 215 2.97 33.81 11.22
CA PRO A 215 4.34 33.34 11.32
C PRO A 215 4.86 33.45 12.75
N ARG A 216 5.52 32.40 13.20
CA ARG A 216 6.18 32.32 14.51
C ARG A 216 7.69 32.49 14.33
N ILE A 217 8.09 33.60 13.75
CA ILE A 217 9.51 33.96 13.65
C ILE A 217 9.92 34.58 14.98
N ALA A 218 10.88 33.96 15.66
CA ALA A 218 11.44 34.51 16.89
C ALA A 218 11.97 35.93 16.63
N GLY A 219 11.39 36.92 17.31
CA GLY A 219 11.82 38.32 17.24
C GLY A 219 11.16 39.20 16.16
N ALA A 220 10.41 38.65 15.19
CA ALA A 220 9.81 39.46 14.12
C ALA A 220 8.31 39.75 14.29
N VAL A 221 7.59 38.92 15.07
CA VAL A 221 6.14 39.07 15.27
C VAL A 221 5.82 38.96 16.76
N PRO A 222 5.07 39.93 17.35
CA PRO A 222 4.65 39.82 18.74
C PRO A 222 3.81 38.55 18.92
N PRO A 223 4.12 37.71 19.92
CA PRO A 223 3.40 36.46 20.12
C PRO A 223 1.91 36.75 20.37
N PRO A 224 1.01 35.83 19.97
CA PRO A 224 -0.40 35.92 20.33
C PRO A 224 -0.58 35.99 21.85
N LYS A 225 -1.73 36.51 22.29
CA LYS A 225 -2.00 36.75 23.72
C LYS A 225 -1.83 35.49 24.57
N SER A 226 -2.15 34.32 24.02
CA SER A 226 -1.89 33.00 24.61
C SER A 226 -0.72 32.28 23.95
N LYS A 227 0.01 31.47 24.74
CA LYS A 227 1.01 30.51 24.23
C LYS A 227 0.38 29.27 23.56
N SER A 228 -0.93 29.06 23.70
CA SER A 228 -1.63 27.90 23.13
C SER A 228 -1.85 28.02 21.63
N VAL A 229 -1.82 26.88 20.94
CA VAL A 229 -2.03 26.74 19.49
C VAL A 229 -3.14 25.73 19.25
N ILE A 230 -4.02 26.02 18.31
CA ILE A 230 -5.00 25.07 17.79
C ILE A 230 -4.34 24.35 16.62
N LEU A 231 -4.18 23.04 16.73
CA LEU A 231 -3.60 22.23 15.67
C LEU A 231 -4.73 21.54 14.90
N VAL A 232 -4.81 21.78 13.59
CA VAL A 232 -5.74 21.08 12.69
C VAL A 232 -4.91 20.15 11.84
N VAL A 233 -5.06 18.84 12.07
CA VAL A 233 -4.19 17.82 11.48
C VAL A 233 -4.98 16.96 10.50
N THR A 234 -4.41 16.72 9.32
CA THR A 234 -4.90 15.70 8.40
C THR A 234 -3.75 14.82 7.91
N ARG A 235 -4.13 13.65 7.39
CA ARG A 235 -3.21 12.70 6.80
C ARG A 235 -2.92 13.05 5.33
N LEU A 236 -1.66 12.88 4.92
CA LEU A 236 -1.20 13.07 3.54
C LEU A 236 -0.98 11.74 2.80
N ASP A 237 -0.72 10.65 3.53
CA ASP A 237 -0.28 9.38 2.94
C ASP A 237 -1.40 8.35 2.70
N GLY A 238 -1.15 7.46 1.74
CA GLY A 238 -1.95 6.27 1.45
C GLY A 238 -1.08 5.02 1.41
N THR A 239 -1.74 3.85 1.36
CA THR A 239 -1.04 2.56 1.32
C THR A 239 -1.58 1.68 0.22
N SER A 240 -0.66 1.03 -0.50
CA SER A 240 -0.95 0.02 -1.52
C SER A 240 0.11 -1.07 -1.46
N MET A 241 -0.20 -2.22 -2.07
CA MET A 241 0.74 -3.30 -2.30
C MET A 241 1.64 -3.02 -3.52
N PHE A 242 1.15 -2.26 -4.50
CA PHE A 242 1.82 -2.03 -5.78
C PHE A 242 2.52 -0.68 -5.82
N ASP A 243 3.68 -0.65 -6.45
CA ASP A 243 4.46 0.57 -6.61
C ASP A 243 3.77 1.56 -7.57
N GLY A 244 3.83 2.85 -7.26
CA GLY A 244 3.18 3.92 -8.04
C GLY A 244 1.64 3.96 -8.00
N VAL A 245 0.97 2.89 -7.56
CA VAL A 245 -0.50 2.78 -7.58
C VAL A 245 -1.05 2.93 -6.16
N VAL A 246 -1.30 4.17 -5.73
CA VAL A 246 -1.89 4.47 -4.42
C VAL A 246 -3.15 5.33 -4.60
N PRO A 247 -4.29 4.74 -4.99
CA PRO A 247 -5.55 5.46 -5.10
C PRO A 247 -6.05 5.87 -3.71
N GLY A 248 -5.72 7.09 -3.29
CA GLY A 248 -6.01 7.65 -1.97
C GLY A 248 -7.27 8.53 -1.91
N ALA A 249 -8.21 8.36 -2.84
CA ALA A 249 -9.35 9.27 -3.01
C ALA A 249 -10.20 9.41 -1.74
N GLY A 250 -10.53 8.29 -1.09
CA GLY A 250 -11.43 8.28 0.07
C GLY A 250 -10.79 8.65 1.41
N SER A 251 -9.47 8.76 1.51
CA SER A 251 -8.81 8.97 2.81
C SER A 251 -7.83 10.16 2.81
N PRO A 252 -6.61 10.11 2.24
CA PRO A 252 -5.71 11.26 2.27
C PRO A 252 -6.22 12.44 1.43
N ILE A 253 -6.70 12.21 0.20
CA ILE A 253 -7.03 13.29 -0.74
C ILE A 253 -8.14 14.18 -0.20
N LEU A 254 -9.23 13.59 0.32
CA LEU A 254 -10.32 14.33 0.93
C LEU A 254 -9.82 15.21 2.09
N GLY A 255 -9.03 14.64 3.00
CA GLY A 255 -8.47 15.36 4.14
C GLY A 255 -7.56 16.53 3.74
N ILE A 256 -6.73 16.34 2.71
CA ILE A 256 -5.86 17.38 2.16
C ILE A 256 -6.70 18.51 1.55
N VAL A 257 -7.65 18.18 0.68
CA VAL A 257 -8.49 19.17 -0.01
C VAL A 257 -9.31 19.98 0.98
N SER A 258 -9.92 19.32 1.98
CA SER A 258 -10.66 20.01 3.04
C SER A 258 -9.74 20.93 3.85
N LEU A 259 -8.55 20.47 4.24
CA LEU A 259 -7.63 21.29 5.04
C LEU A 259 -7.10 22.50 4.26
N LEU A 260 -6.75 22.33 2.98
CA LEU A 260 -6.34 23.42 2.09
C LEU A 260 -7.46 24.42 1.87
N THR A 261 -8.70 23.96 1.72
CA THR A 261 -9.87 24.83 1.59
C THR A 261 -10.07 25.67 2.86
N VAL A 262 -9.98 25.05 4.03
CA VAL A 262 -10.04 25.76 5.33
C VAL A 262 -8.88 26.74 5.47
N ALA A 263 -7.66 26.35 5.11
CA ALA A 263 -6.49 27.24 5.13
C ALA A 263 -6.70 28.46 4.24
N HIS A 264 -7.23 28.27 3.02
CA HIS A 264 -7.52 29.35 2.09
C HIS A 264 -8.56 30.32 2.67
N ILE A 265 -9.68 29.82 3.19
CA ILE A 265 -10.74 30.65 3.80
C ILE A 265 -10.20 31.40 5.02
N LEU A 266 -9.42 30.75 5.89
CA LEU A 266 -8.84 31.41 7.05
C LEU A 266 -7.85 32.51 6.62
N SER A 267 -7.06 32.27 5.57
CA SER A 267 -6.12 33.27 5.07
C SER A 267 -6.81 34.54 4.55
N THR A 268 -7.97 34.41 3.90
CA THR A 268 -8.73 35.55 3.39
C THR A 268 -9.41 36.33 4.52
N LEU A 269 -9.93 35.65 5.54
CA LEU A 269 -10.56 36.29 6.71
C LEU A 269 -9.58 37.06 7.61
N VAL A 270 -8.29 36.71 7.51
CA VAL A 270 -7.23 37.17 8.43
C VAL A 270 -6.29 38.17 7.75
N LYS A 271 -6.35 38.32 6.43
CA LYS A 271 -5.48 39.19 5.62
C LYS A 271 -5.29 40.61 6.18
N ASP A 272 -6.35 41.19 6.76
CA ASP A 272 -6.35 42.56 7.29
C ASP A 272 -6.37 42.62 8.83
N LYS A 273 -6.24 41.48 9.52
CA LYS A 273 -6.33 41.41 10.99
C LYS A 273 -4.94 41.20 11.62
N PRO A 274 -4.51 42.06 12.55
CA PRO A 274 -3.22 41.90 13.21
C PRO A 274 -3.21 40.66 14.14
N PRO A 275 -2.05 40.02 14.38
CA PRO A 275 -1.92 38.82 15.22
C PRO A 275 -2.48 38.96 16.63
N LYS A 276 -2.51 40.19 17.18
CA LYS A 276 -3.05 40.50 18.52
C LYS A 276 -4.59 40.40 18.61
N ALA A 277 -5.28 40.32 17.47
CA ALA A 277 -6.73 40.17 17.40
C ALA A 277 -7.20 38.75 17.77
N LEU A 278 -6.30 37.76 17.71
CA LEU A 278 -6.59 36.36 18.01
C LEU A 278 -6.00 35.96 19.36
N GLU A 279 -6.81 35.28 20.18
CA GLU A 279 -6.35 34.76 21.47
C GLU A 279 -5.36 33.60 21.29
N ARG A 280 -5.60 32.74 20.29
CA ARG A 280 -4.80 31.54 19.98
C ARG A 280 -4.43 31.53 18.50
N ASN A 281 -3.22 31.06 18.19
CA ASN A 281 -2.84 30.82 16.80
C ASN A 281 -3.42 29.49 16.31
N VAL A 282 -3.67 29.37 15.01
CA VAL A 282 -4.07 28.12 14.37
C VAL A 282 -2.91 27.62 13.51
N ALA A 283 -2.58 26.35 13.62
CA ALA A 283 -1.59 25.68 12.76
C ALA A 283 -2.26 24.52 12.03
N LEU A 284 -2.26 24.58 10.70
CA LEU A 284 -2.73 23.50 9.85
C LEU A 284 -1.54 22.57 9.59
N THR A 285 -1.72 21.26 9.69
CA THR A 285 -0.63 20.29 9.57
C THR A 285 -1.05 19.08 8.76
N ASN A 286 -0.23 18.71 7.79
CA ASN A 286 -0.33 17.45 7.07
C ASN A 286 0.75 16.51 7.57
N LEU A 287 0.34 15.34 8.03
CA LEU A 287 1.24 14.28 8.47
C LEU A 287 1.47 13.29 7.33
N GLU A 288 2.75 13.07 7.04
CA GLU A 288 3.25 12.07 6.11
C GLU A 288 3.61 10.79 6.88
N HIS A 289 3.43 9.62 6.26
CA HIS A 289 3.66 8.28 6.87
C HIS A 289 2.79 7.94 8.10
N SER A 290 1.65 8.58 8.29
CA SER A 290 0.76 8.30 9.43
C SER A 290 0.11 6.91 9.41
N GLN A 291 0.02 6.25 8.26
CA GLN A 291 -0.47 4.86 8.16
C GLN A 291 0.55 3.81 8.61
N ARG A 292 1.79 4.20 8.90
CA ARG A 292 2.89 3.26 9.11
C ARG A 292 3.76 3.74 10.26
N ASN A 293 3.19 3.79 11.46
CA ASN A 293 3.88 4.44 12.57
C ASN A 293 4.82 3.46 13.29
N ASN A 294 6.10 3.55 12.93
CA ASN A 294 7.25 3.18 13.78
C ASN A 294 8.21 4.38 13.94
N THR A 295 7.68 5.60 13.76
CA THR A 295 8.41 6.86 13.91
C THR A 295 8.25 7.39 15.33
N TYR A 296 9.34 7.38 16.09
CA TYR A 296 9.45 8.04 17.39
C TYR A 296 9.18 9.54 17.22
N PHE A 297 8.03 10.03 17.72
CA PHE A 297 7.79 11.47 17.84
C PHE A 297 8.52 12.02 19.06
N TYR A 298 9.65 12.71 18.85
CA TYR A 298 10.14 13.69 19.81
C TYR A 298 9.44 15.03 19.54
N VAL A 299 8.28 15.22 20.15
CA VAL A 299 7.72 16.57 20.31
C VAL A 299 7.69 16.85 21.80
N ASN A 300 8.73 17.56 22.26
CA ASN A 300 8.64 18.34 23.49
C ASN A 300 7.44 19.28 23.32
N TYR A 301 6.55 19.30 24.32
CA TYR A 301 5.31 20.11 24.49
C TYR A 301 3.99 19.33 24.36
N ALA A 302 3.57 18.84 25.54
CA ALA A 302 2.23 18.89 26.15
C ALA A 302 0.99 18.44 25.34
N PHE A 303 0.40 17.33 25.85
CA PHE A 303 -1.01 16.90 25.81
C PHE A 303 -1.83 17.28 24.57
N ILE A 304 -2.00 16.31 23.67
CA ILE A 304 -2.97 16.34 22.57
C ILE A 304 -4.21 15.54 23.00
N TRP A 305 -5.36 16.21 23.09
CA TRP A 305 -6.65 15.55 23.08
C TRP A 305 -7.10 15.36 21.63
N VAL A 306 -7.16 14.12 21.17
CA VAL A 306 -7.71 13.76 19.85
C VAL A 306 -9.21 13.52 20.03
N LEU A 307 -10.04 14.48 19.61
CA LEU A 307 -11.47 14.25 19.43
C LEU A 307 -11.71 13.92 17.96
N CYS A 308 -11.84 12.63 17.66
CA CYS A 308 -12.38 12.13 16.40
C CYS A 308 -13.88 11.87 16.62
N TRP A 309 -14.76 12.70 16.08
CA TRP A 309 -16.20 12.42 16.02
C TRP A 309 -16.64 12.42 14.55
N PRO A 310 -17.29 11.36 14.04
CA PRO A 310 -17.94 11.41 12.75
C PRO A 310 -19.31 12.09 12.90
N PHE A 311 -19.47 13.28 12.35
CA PHE A 311 -20.80 13.86 12.14
C PHE A 311 -21.43 13.19 10.90
N LEU A 312 -22.27 12.18 11.15
CA LEU A 312 -23.26 11.71 10.18
C LEU A 312 -24.38 12.75 10.12
N LEU A 313 -24.39 13.55 9.06
CA LEU A 313 -25.58 14.31 8.64
C LEU A 313 -26.64 13.30 8.18
N LYS A 314 -27.56 12.94 9.08
CA LYS A 314 -28.86 12.39 8.68
C LYS A 314 -29.72 13.56 8.20
N SER A 315 -29.96 13.61 6.89
CA SER A 315 -31.05 14.39 6.31
C SER A 315 -32.39 13.82 6.80
N VAL A 316 -33.24 14.68 7.36
CA VAL A 316 -34.70 14.53 7.33
C VAL A 316 -35.20 15.26 6.09
#